data_AF-A0A3F2RDY3-F1
#
_entry.id   AF-A0A3F2RDY3-F1
#
_cell.length_a   1.000
_cell.length_b   1.000
_cell.length_c   1.000
_cell.angle_alpha   90.00
_cell.angle_beta   90.00
_cell.angle_gamma   90.00
#
_symmetry.space_group_name_H-M   'P 1'
#
loop_
_entity.id
_entity.type
_entity.pdbx_description
1 polymer ?
#
loop_
_entity_poly.entity_id
_entity_poly.type
_entity_poly.pdbx_seq_one_letter_code
_entity_poly.pdbx_strand_id
1 'polypeptide(L)' 'MDEEDSSTSNQAQPVITSSKATRGEEAFHVQQTGWRDIKEYMETYGEPERWHNDFVRCTRVKSNGYYTYWRPHR' A
#
# COMPACT_ATOMS: atom_id res chain seq x y z
N MET A 1 14.69 1.97 -35.02
CA MET A 1 13.38 1.31 -34.89
C MET A 1 13.61 0.02 -34.12
N ASP A 2 12.53 -0.51 -33.53
CA ASP A 2 12.43 -1.76 -32.76
C ASP A 2 12.62 -1.55 -31.23
N GLU A 3 11.57 -1.13 -30.51
CA GLU A 3 10.46 -1.94 -29.91
C GLU A 3 10.79 -2.21 -28.42
N GLU A 4 10.22 -1.45 -27.48
CA GLU A 4 9.04 -1.85 -26.68
C GLU A 4 9.09 -3.31 -26.20
N ASP A 5 9.30 -3.55 -24.89
CA ASP A 5 8.37 -4.45 -24.21
C ASP A 5 8.36 -4.32 -22.68
N SER A 6 7.12 -4.27 -22.19
CA SER A 6 6.62 -4.89 -20.97
C SER A 6 7.14 -4.44 -19.62
N SER A 7 6.42 -3.42 -19.14
CA SER A 7 5.94 -3.40 -17.76
C SER A 7 5.20 -4.70 -17.43
N THR A 8 5.84 -5.64 -16.73
CA THR A 8 5.15 -6.75 -16.06
C THR A 8 5.70 -6.94 -14.65
N SER A 9 5.44 -5.96 -13.79
CA SER A 9 5.46 -6.24 -12.35
C SER A 9 4.15 -6.92 -11.98
N ASN A 10 4.14 -8.24 -12.14
CA ASN A 10 3.13 -9.15 -11.60
C ASN A 10 3.00 -8.93 -10.08
N GLN A 11 2.06 -8.10 -9.66
CA GLN A 11 1.54 -8.14 -8.30
C GLN A 11 0.09 -8.56 -8.37
N ALA A 12 -0.10 -9.85 -8.11
CA ALA A 12 -1.40 -10.43 -7.81
C ALA A 12 -2.13 -9.54 -6.81
N GLN A 13 -3.34 -9.11 -7.16
CA GLN A 13 -4.22 -8.40 -6.24
C GLN A 13 -4.89 -9.45 -5.36
N PRO A 14 -4.66 -9.49 -4.03
CA PRO A 14 -5.48 -10.31 -3.15
C PRO A 14 -6.78 -9.57 -2.84
N VAL A 15 -7.86 -10.34 -2.94
CA VAL A 15 -9.25 -9.97 -2.67
C VAL A 15 -9.49 -9.90 -1.16
N ILE A 16 -10.00 -8.75 -0.69
CA ILE A 16 -10.96 -8.50 0.42
C ILE A 16 -10.79 -9.29 1.73
N THR A 17 -10.49 -8.59 2.84
CA THR A 17 -11.29 -8.60 4.09
C THR A 17 -10.93 -7.40 4.97
N SER A 18 -11.88 -6.48 5.16
CA SER A 18 -11.79 -5.42 6.15
C SER A 18 -12.20 -5.97 7.52
N SER A 19 -11.22 -6.18 8.41
CA SER A 19 -11.52 -6.50 9.81
C SER A 19 -10.47 -5.92 10.77
N LYS A 20 -10.67 -4.64 11.10
CA LYS A 20 -10.04 -3.97 12.26
C LYS A 20 -8.50 -3.85 12.22
N ALA A 21 -7.90 -3.47 11.10
CA ALA A 21 -6.71 -2.63 11.23
C ALA A 21 -7.14 -1.40 12.05
N THR A 22 -6.50 -1.15 13.18
CA THR A 22 -6.82 -0.01 14.05
C THR A 22 -6.71 1.24 13.21
N ARG A 23 -7.84 1.84 12.83
CA ARG A 23 -7.97 2.98 11.89
C ARG A 23 -6.92 4.09 12.11
N GLY A 24 -6.44 4.26 13.35
CA GLY A 24 -5.37 5.21 13.69
C GLY A 24 -3.96 4.83 13.21
N GLU A 25 -3.57 3.55 13.21
CA GLU A 25 -2.24 3.11 12.72
C GLU A 25 -2.13 3.17 11.21
N GLU A 26 -3.19 2.76 10.52
CA GLU A 26 -3.25 2.87 9.07
C GLU A 26 -3.13 4.34 8.64
N ALA A 27 -3.88 5.24 9.28
CA ALA A 27 -3.75 6.68 9.04
C ALA A 27 -2.33 7.18 9.32
N PHE A 28 -1.70 6.72 10.41
CA PHE A 28 -0.32 7.08 10.75
C PHE A 28 0.69 6.64 9.67
N HIS A 29 0.64 5.39 9.23
CA HIS A 29 1.55 4.86 8.19
C HIS A 29 1.37 5.58 6.86
N VAL A 30 0.13 5.81 6.45
CA VAL A 30 -0.23 6.49 5.20
C VAL A 30 0.30 7.93 5.22
N GLN A 31 0.06 8.67 6.31
CA GLN A 31 0.57 10.03 6.52
C GLN A 31 2.11 10.08 6.54
N GLN A 32 2.75 9.12 7.21
CA GLN A 32 4.21 9.03 7.23
C GLN A 32 4.81 8.84 5.83
N THR A 33 4.12 8.13 4.93
CA THR A 33 4.51 7.99 3.52
C THR A 33 4.12 9.16 2.61
N GLY A 34 3.55 10.24 3.19
CA GLY A 34 3.25 11.48 2.48
C GLY A 34 1.85 11.53 1.84
N TRP A 35 0.97 10.59 2.18
CA TRP A 35 -0.43 10.59 1.73
C TRP A 35 -1.33 11.21 2.77
N ARG A 36 -2.38 11.92 2.35
CA ARG A 36 -3.29 12.54 3.31
C ARG A 36 -4.12 11.49 4.04
N ASP A 37 -4.70 10.57 3.28
CA ASP A 37 -5.64 9.56 3.75
C ASP A 37 -5.49 8.27 2.94
N ILE A 38 -5.96 7.16 3.51
CA ILE A 38 -5.95 5.86 2.83
C ILE A 38 -6.72 5.89 1.50
N LYS A 39 -7.77 6.73 1.42
CA LYS A 39 -8.56 6.90 0.21
C LYS A 39 -7.73 7.45 -0.97
N GLU A 40 -6.88 8.45 -0.71
CA GLU A 40 -5.99 9.03 -1.73
C GLU A 40 -4.95 8.01 -2.21
N TYR A 41 -4.40 7.23 -1.27
CA TYR A 41 -3.50 6.12 -1.59
C TYR A 41 -4.20 5.07 -2.47
N MET A 42 -5.41 4.67 -2.11
CA MET A 42 -6.19 3.67 -2.84
C MET A 42 -6.62 4.14 -4.24
N GLU A 43 -6.95 5.41 -4.41
CA GLU A 43 -7.25 5.98 -5.72
C GLU A 43 -6.02 5.98 -6.65
N THR A 44 -4.81 6.07 -6.09
CA THR A 44 -3.57 6.15 -6.89
C THR A 44 -2.93 4.77 -7.15
N TYR A 45 -2.88 3.92 -6.13
CA TYR A 45 -2.15 2.65 -6.16
C TYR A 45 -3.00 1.42 -5.81
N GLY A 46 -4.26 1.61 -5.41
CA GLY A 46 -5.14 0.54 -4.97
C GLY A 46 -4.95 0.16 -3.50
N GLU A 47 -5.50 -0.99 -3.12
CA GLU A 47 -5.48 -1.45 -1.74
C GLU A 47 -4.04 -1.76 -1.29
N PRO A 48 -3.57 -1.23 -0.14
CA PRO A 48 -2.24 -1.56 0.37
C PRO A 48 -2.18 -3.04 0.75
N GLU A 49 -1.00 -3.64 0.61
CA GLU A 49 -0.79 -5.01 1.06
C GLU A 49 -0.97 -5.07 2.58
N ARG A 50 -1.69 -6.09 3.05
CA ARG A 50 -1.96 -6.33 4.46
C ARG A 50 -1.31 -7.64 4.91
N TRP A 51 -0.91 -7.68 6.17
CA TRP A 51 -0.54 -8.90 6.87
C TRP A 51 -1.80 -9.74 7.17
N HIS A 52 -1.62 -11.01 7.57
CA HIS A 52 -2.74 -11.93 7.87
C HIS A 52 -3.59 -11.47 9.06
N ASN A 53 -3.10 -10.50 9.83
CA ASN A 53 -3.76 -9.87 10.97
C ASN A 53 -4.36 -8.50 10.62
N ASP A 54 -4.60 -8.25 9.33
CA ASP A 54 -5.19 -7.03 8.76
C ASP A 54 -4.36 -5.74 8.89
N PHE A 55 -3.19 -5.77 9.53
CA PHE A 55 -2.28 -4.63 9.59
C PHE A 55 -1.67 -4.32 8.21
N VAL A 56 -1.50 -3.04 7.92
CA VAL A 56 -0.81 -2.59 6.70
C VAL A 56 0.61 -3.17 6.70
N ARG A 57 0.97 -3.89 5.64
CA ARG A 57 2.28 -4.51 5.45
C ARG A 57 3.24 -3.60 4.72
N CYS A 58 2.79 -2.97 3.65
CA CYS A 58 3.60 -2.02 2.93
C CYS A 58 2.76 -0.86 2.35
N THR A 59 3.37 0.32 2.28
CA THR A 59 2.83 1.49 1.56
C THR A 59 3.89 2.05 0.64
N ARG A 60 3.50 2.60 -0.51
CA ARG A 60 4.41 3.33 -1.40
C ARG A 60 4.54 4.79 -0.95
N VAL A 61 5.73 5.36 -0.99
CA VAL A 61 6.00 6.77 -0.68
C VAL A 61 5.54 7.65 -1.85
N LYS A 62 4.77 8.71 -1.55
CA LYS A 62 4.18 9.57 -2.59
C LYS A 62 5.20 10.28 -3.48
N SER A 63 6.34 10.68 -2.92
CA SER A 63 7.33 11.51 -3.64
C SER A 63 8.23 10.72 -4.60
N ASN A 64 8.55 9.47 -4.29
CA ASN A 64 9.56 8.69 -5.01
C ASN A 64 9.10 7.27 -5.39
N GLY A 65 7.93 6.84 -4.94
CA GLY A 65 7.35 5.53 -5.28
C GLY A 65 7.98 4.33 -4.57
N TYR A 66 8.99 4.51 -3.70
CA TYR A 66 9.60 3.40 -2.97
C TYR A 66 8.63 2.81 -1.95
N TYR A 67 8.80 1.51 -1.66
CA TYR A 67 8.02 0.83 -0.63
C TYR A 67 8.60 1.06 0.76
N THR A 68 7.70 1.39 1.69
CA THR A 68 7.94 1.36 3.12
C THR A 68 7.24 0.14 3.69
N TYR A 69 7.99 -0.67 4.45
CA TYR A 69 7.48 -1.87 5.10
C TYR A 69 7.20 -1.60 6.58
N TRP A 70 6.06 -2.11 7.03
CA TRP A 70 5.58 -1.93 8.40
C TRP A 70 5.58 -3.26 9.14
N ARG A 71 5.85 -3.18 10.43
CA ARG A 71 5.80 -4.35 11.30
C ARG A 71 4.36 -4.83 11.46
N PRO A 72 4.14 -6.15 11.60
CA PRO A 72 2.81 -6.72 11.83
C PRO A 72 2.28 -6.46 13.26
N HIS A 73 2.93 -5.61 14.04
CA HIS A 73 2.57 -5.25 15.40
C HIS A 73 3.11 -3.84 15.72
N ARG A 74 2.58 -3.23 16.78
CA ARG A 74 3.08 -1.97 17.35
C ARG A 74 4.50 -2.11 17.88
#